data_AF-A0A928FH07-F1
#
_entry.id   AF-A0A928FH07-F1
#
_cell.length_a   1.000
_cell.length_b   1.000
_cell.length_c   1.000
_cell.angle_alpha   90.00
_cell.angle_beta   90.00
_cell.angle_gamma   90.00
#
_symmetry.space_group_name_H-M   'P 1'
#
loop_
_entity.id
_entity.type
_entity.pdbx_description
1 polymer ?
#
loop_
_entity_poly.entity_id
_entity_poly.type
_entity_poly.pdbx_seq_one_letter_code
_entity_poly.pdbx_strand_id
1 'polypeptide(L)'
;MKNISIPIDIKKHVKRLIIKKITVWLAFTAVLFILILFFGERCFGRLGNSKYGLYAVLLLIPIFTTRVYKLLFDRSFVGKIEKIDIKYSTDSDRSFKPSRETLYTKETVYFHIKTNEGKVVEHKAFENRANPHNSSKLYRVGDTVVHIYGTRFIQIISDNSESIICTVCGTANPSSENKCISCGKSLKIDIK
;
A
#
# COMPACT_ATOMS: atom_id res chain seq x y z
N MET A 1 14.23 10.96 17.51
CA MET A 1 13.50 10.63 16.28
C MET A 1 14.13 11.40 15.15
N LYS A 2 14.62 10.74 14.09
CA LYS A 2 15.00 11.47 12.88
C LYS A 2 13.72 12.03 12.24
N ASN A 3 13.63 13.34 12.12
CA ASN A 3 12.47 14.01 11.54
C ASN A 3 12.57 13.93 10.02
N ILE A 4 11.64 13.17 9.43
CA ILE A 4 11.51 13.05 7.98
C ILE A 4 10.81 14.31 7.46
N SER A 5 11.54 15.22 6.83
CA SER A 5 10.95 16.35 6.14
C SER A 5 10.43 15.91 4.77
N ILE A 6 9.14 15.56 4.73
CA ILE A 6 8.46 15.16 3.50
C ILE A 6 8.17 16.39 2.63
N PRO A 7 8.53 16.38 1.33
CA PRO A 7 8.18 17.43 0.38
C PRO A 7 6.68 17.76 0.32
N ILE A 8 6.35 19.03 0.09
CA ILE A 8 4.97 19.56 0.11
C ILE A 8 4.09 18.89 -0.96
N ASP A 9 4.65 18.60 -2.12
CA ASP A 9 3.95 18.00 -3.25
C ASP A 9 3.55 16.54 -2.96
N ILE A 10 4.39 15.78 -2.26
CA ILE A 10 4.08 14.42 -1.78
C ILE A 10 2.99 14.48 -0.71
N LYS A 11 3.11 15.39 0.27
CA LYS A 11 2.06 15.59 1.30
C LYS A 11 0.70 15.90 0.67
N LYS A 12 0.66 16.79 -0.32
CA LYS A 12 -0.57 17.15 -1.05
C LYS A 12 -1.14 15.96 -1.82
N HIS A 13 -0.29 15.14 -2.43
CA HIS A 13 -0.71 13.94 -3.14
C HIS A 13 -1.32 12.90 -2.19
N VAL A 14 -0.62 12.57 -1.10
CA VAL A 14 -1.10 11.65 -0.06
C VAL A 14 -2.44 12.13 0.52
N LYS A 15 -2.56 13.41 0.86
CA LYS A 15 -3.82 13.99 1.35
C LYS A 15 -4.98 13.79 0.37
N ARG A 16 -4.76 14.02 -0.92
CA ARG A 16 -5.80 13.79 -1.96
C ARG A 16 -6.19 12.32 -2.07
N LEU A 17 -5.22 11.40 -2.02
CA LEU A 17 -5.50 9.97 -2.05
C LEU A 17 -6.33 9.52 -0.84
N ILE A 18 -5.98 10.02 0.35
CA ILE A 18 -6.70 9.74 1.59
C ILE A 18 -8.13 10.27 1.50
N ILE A 19 -8.30 11.54 1.12
CA ILE A 19 -9.63 12.14 0.95
C ILE A 19 -10.46 11.32 -0.03
N LYS A 20 -9.92 10.98 -1.21
CA LYS A 20 -10.64 10.17 -2.21
C LYS A 20 -11.09 8.82 -1.63
N LYS A 21 -10.24 8.13 -0.89
CA LYS A 21 -10.58 6.84 -0.26
C LYS A 21 -11.68 6.99 0.81
N ILE A 22 -11.57 8.00 1.67
CA ILE A 22 -12.57 8.28 2.70
C ILE A 22 -13.91 8.66 2.06
N THR A 23 -13.91 9.50 1.03
CA THR A 23 -15.14 9.89 0.32
C THR A 23 -15.83 8.68 -0.32
N VAL A 24 -15.09 7.78 -0.97
CA VAL A 24 -15.65 6.55 -1.54
C VAL A 24 -16.23 5.64 -0.44
N TRP A 25 -15.55 5.52 0.69
CA TRP A 25 -16.04 4.74 1.84
C TRP A 25 -17.31 5.32 2.45
N LEU A 26 -17.37 6.65 2.66
CA LEU A 26 -18.56 7.32 3.17
C LEU A 26 -19.74 7.19 2.20
N ALA A 27 -19.52 7.39 0.90
CA ALA A 27 -20.56 7.24 -0.11
C ALA A 27 -21.10 5.81 -0.14
N PHE A 28 -20.23 4.79 -0.11
CA PHE A 28 -20.67 3.40 -0.11
C PHE A 28 -21.43 3.04 1.18
N THR A 29 -20.96 3.52 2.33
CA THR A 29 -21.63 3.32 3.62
C THR A 29 -23.02 3.97 3.64
N ALA A 30 -23.15 5.18 3.08
CA ALA A 30 -24.42 5.89 2.98
C ALA A 30 -25.43 5.15 2.08
N VAL A 31 -25.00 4.65 0.92
CA VAL A 31 -25.86 3.83 0.04
C VAL A 31 -26.33 2.57 0.76
N LEU A 32 -25.41 1.88 1.45
CA LEU A 32 -25.74 0.65 2.17
C LEU A 32 -26.70 0.92 3.34
N PHE A 33 -26.51 2.03 4.05
CA PHE A 33 -27.42 2.48 5.10
C PHE A 33 -28.83 2.76 4.56
N ILE A 34 -28.94 3.46 3.43
CA ILE A 34 -30.24 3.69 2.76
C ILE A 34 -30.90 2.35 2.39
N LEU A 35 -30.15 1.40 1.82
CA LEU A 35 -30.69 0.08 1.49
C LEU A 35 -31.21 -0.67 2.73
N ILE A 36 -30.51 -0.58 3.87
CA ILE A 36 -30.98 -1.16 5.12
C ILE A 36 -32.28 -0.48 5.58
N LEU A 37 -32.40 0.85 5.48
CA LEU A 37 -33.62 1.55 5.88
C LEU A 37 -34.85 1.15 5.05
N PHE A 38 -34.69 1.04 3.73
CA PHE A 38 -35.83 0.75 2.83
C PHE A 38 -36.15 -0.75 2.72
N PHE A 39 -35.14 -1.62 2.74
CA PHE A 39 -35.30 -3.05 2.49
C PHE A 39 -35.03 -3.93 3.72
N GLY A 40 -34.51 -3.36 4.80
CA GLY A 40 -34.14 -4.11 6.00
C GLY A 40 -35.31 -4.88 6.60
N GLU A 41 -36.46 -4.24 6.81
CA GLU A 41 -37.66 -4.91 7.33
C GLU A 41 -38.18 -5.99 6.38
N ARG A 42 -38.09 -5.75 5.07
CA ARG A 42 -38.55 -6.71 4.06
C ARG A 42 -37.68 -7.97 4.02
N CYS A 43 -36.36 -7.81 4.15
CA CYS A 43 -35.40 -8.91 4.07
C CYS A 43 -35.19 -9.62 5.42
N PHE A 44 -35.21 -8.87 6.53
CA PHE A 44 -34.79 -9.34 7.84
C PHE A 44 -35.85 -9.17 8.93
N GLY A 45 -37.07 -8.72 8.62
CA GLY A 45 -38.14 -8.51 9.61
C GLY A 45 -38.50 -9.78 10.40
N ARG A 46 -38.34 -10.97 9.81
CA ARG A 46 -38.59 -12.27 10.46
C ARG A 46 -37.58 -12.63 11.57
N LEU A 47 -36.44 -11.93 11.64
CA LEU A 47 -35.35 -12.22 12.59
C LEU A 47 -35.52 -11.51 13.95
N GLY A 48 -36.58 -10.72 14.14
CA GLY A 48 -36.82 -10.00 15.39
C GLY A 48 -35.64 -9.10 15.76
N ASN A 49 -35.17 -9.15 17.01
CA ASN A 49 -34.06 -8.31 17.49
C ASN A 49 -32.68 -8.71 16.93
N SER A 50 -32.52 -9.91 16.38
CA SER A 50 -31.23 -10.33 15.82
C SER A 50 -30.89 -9.60 14.50
N LYS A 51 -31.86 -8.93 13.86
CA LYS A 51 -31.65 -8.13 12.65
C LYS A 51 -30.65 -6.97 12.85
N TYR A 52 -30.59 -6.39 14.04
CA TYR A 52 -29.66 -5.29 14.33
C TYR A 52 -28.20 -5.72 14.31
N GLY A 53 -27.91 -6.96 14.74
CA GLY A 53 -26.57 -7.54 14.62
C GLY A 53 -26.18 -7.70 13.15
N LEU A 54 -27.12 -8.11 12.30
CA LEU A 54 -26.91 -8.29 10.87
C LEU A 54 -26.69 -6.96 10.15
N TYR A 55 -27.43 -5.90 10.53
CA TYR A 55 -27.19 -4.54 10.04
C TYR A 55 -25.81 -4.01 10.42
N ALA A 56 -25.36 -4.27 11.65
CA ALA A 56 -24.02 -3.88 12.09
C ALA A 56 -22.93 -4.56 11.24
N VAL A 57 -23.05 -5.87 10.98
CA VAL A 57 -22.12 -6.59 10.11
C VAL A 57 -22.12 -6.03 8.68
N LEU A 58 -23.31 -5.76 8.12
CA LEU A 58 -23.43 -5.19 6.77
C LEU A 58 -22.76 -3.82 6.65
N LEU A 59 -22.88 -2.97 7.68
CA LEU A 59 -22.23 -1.64 7.71
C LEU A 59 -20.71 -1.69 7.88
N LEU A 60 -20.14 -2.83 8.28
CA LEU A 60 -18.69 -3.03 8.33
C LEU A 60 -18.10 -3.42 6.97
N ILE A 61 -18.89 -3.97 6.05
CA ILE A 61 -18.44 -4.41 4.71
C ILE A 61 -17.70 -3.29 3.93
N PRO A 62 -18.18 -2.03 3.92
CA PRO A 62 -17.48 -0.93 3.27
C PRO A 62 -16.04 -0.73 3.75
N ILE A 63 -15.71 -1.02 5.02
CA ILE A 63 -14.36 -0.82 5.59
C ILE A 63 -13.35 -1.77 4.92
N PHE A 64 -13.73 -3.03 4.75
CA PHE A 64 -12.87 -4.08 4.18
C PHE A 64 -12.76 -3.96 2.67
N THR A 65 -13.88 -3.71 1.99
CA THR A 65 -13.95 -3.59 0.52
C THR A 65 -13.18 -2.38 -0.02
N THR A 66 -13.35 -1.22 0.61
CA THR A 66 -12.61 0.00 0.22
C THR A 66 -11.15 0.00 0.69
N ARG A 67 -10.78 -0.97 1.55
CA ARG A 67 -9.45 -1.10 2.16
C ARG A 67 -9.03 0.16 2.91
N VAL A 68 -9.98 0.93 3.44
CA VAL A 68 -9.70 2.13 4.25
C VAL A 68 -8.94 1.78 5.52
N TYR A 69 -9.15 0.57 6.07
CA TYR A 69 -8.37 0.08 7.23
C TYR A 69 -6.85 0.18 7.01
N LYS A 70 -6.35 0.04 5.78
CA LYS A 70 -4.91 0.16 5.50
C LYS A 70 -4.37 1.55 5.84
N LEU A 71 -5.19 2.59 5.75
CA LEU A 71 -4.80 3.95 6.15
C LEU A 71 -4.63 4.07 7.68
N LEU A 72 -5.32 3.24 8.47
CA LEU A 72 -5.20 3.29 9.93
C LEU A 72 -3.93 2.57 10.43
N PHE A 73 -3.51 1.53 9.72
CA PHE A 73 -2.35 0.71 10.10
C PHE A 73 -1.04 1.13 9.43
N ASP A 74 -1.11 1.96 8.38
CA ASP A 74 0.09 2.46 7.72
C ASP A 74 0.79 3.51 8.58
N ARG A 75 2.12 3.45 8.66
CA ARG A 75 2.95 4.36 9.46
C ARG A 75 4.25 4.62 8.73
N SER A 76 4.69 5.88 8.68
CA SER A 76 6.02 6.22 8.18
C SER A 76 7.10 5.60 9.08
N PHE A 77 8.16 5.09 8.48
CA PHE A 77 9.30 4.55 9.23
C PHE A 77 10.61 4.76 8.48
N VAL A 78 11.71 4.75 9.24
CA VAL A 78 13.09 4.68 8.72
C VAL A 78 13.77 3.53 9.43
N GLY A 79 14.47 2.70 8.66
CA GLY A 79 15.18 1.55 9.21
C GLY A 79 16.12 0.90 8.20
N LYS A 80 16.81 -0.15 8.63
CA LYS A 80 17.70 -0.94 7.78
C LYS A 80 17.05 -2.25 7.39
N ILE A 81 17.28 -2.69 6.15
CA ILE A 81 16.83 -4.01 5.69
C ILE A 81 17.68 -5.08 6.39
N GLU A 82 17.07 -5.91 7.23
CA GLU A 82 17.73 -7.07 7.87
C GLU A 82 17.62 -8.33 7.02
N LYS A 83 16.46 -8.54 6.38
CA LYS A 83 16.20 -9.73 5.56
C LYS A 83 15.29 -9.38 4.39
N ILE A 84 15.54 -10.02 3.25
CA ILE A 84 14.68 -10.00 2.07
C ILE A 84 14.08 -11.40 1.94
N ASP A 85 12.75 -11.48 1.98
CA ASP A 85 11.99 -12.71 1.77
C ASP A 85 11.24 -12.64 0.43
N ILE A 86 11.24 -13.74 -0.31
CA ILE A 86 10.66 -13.81 -1.65
C ILE A 86 9.63 -14.93 -1.66
N LYS A 87 8.36 -14.56 -1.83
CA LYS A 87 7.25 -15.51 -1.91
C LYS A 87 6.80 -15.64 -3.36
N TYR A 88 6.74 -16.87 -3.85
CA TYR A 88 6.21 -17.19 -5.16
C TYR A 88 4.76 -17.64 -5.03
N SER A 89 3.88 -17.07 -5.84
CA SER A 89 2.49 -17.48 -5.98
C SER A 89 2.13 -17.65 -7.44
N THR A 90 1.01 -18.32 -7.73
CA THR A 90 0.49 -18.43 -9.09
C THR A 90 -0.63 -17.41 -9.27
N ASP A 91 -0.58 -16.62 -10.33
CA ASP A 91 -1.58 -15.58 -10.62
C ASP A 91 -1.97 -15.56 -12.11
N SER A 92 -3.02 -14.82 -12.46
CA SER A 92 -3.48 -14.65 -13.84
C SER A 92 -4.00 -13.22 -14.07
N ASP A 93 -3.72 -12.66 -15.24
CA ASP A 93 -4.23 -11.32 -15.61
C ASP A 93 -5.66 -11.36 -16.18
N ARG A 94 -6.29 -12.54 -16.23
CA ARG A 94 -7.63 -12.72 -16.77
C ARG A 94 -8.67 -12.34 -15.72
N SER A 95 -9.65 -11.53 -16.12
CA SER A 95 -10.81 -11.17 -15.29
C SER A 95 -11.81 -12.33 -15.07
N PHE A 96 -11.59 -13.46 -15.73
CA PHE A 96 -12.42 -14.66 -15.72
C PHE A 96 -11.57 -15.89 -15.44
N LYS A 97 -12.23 -17.02 -15.13
CA LYS A 97 -11.57 -18.25 -14.66
C LYS A 97 -10.36 -18.61 -15.54
N PRO A 98 -9.13 -18.63 -14.99
CA PRO A 98 -7.93 -18.80 -15.79
C PRO A 98 -7.75 -20.24 -16.25
N SER A 99 -7.19 -20.39 -17.46
CA SER A 99 -6.67 -21.67 -17.95
C SER A 99 -5.20 -21.84 -17.52
N ARG A 100 -4.68 -23.07 -17.51
CA ARG A 100 -3.29 -23.37 -17.12
C ARG A 100 -2.26 -22.53 -17.88
N GLU A 101 -2.49 -22.25 -19.16
CA GLU A 101 -1.60 -21.47 -20.03
C GLU A 101 -1.59 -19.97 -19.69
N THR A 102 -2.62 -19.49 -19.00
CA THR A 102 -2.74 -18.08 -18.60
C THR A 102 -2.23 -17.80 -17.19
N LEU A 103 -1.82 -18.86 -16.48
CA LEU A 103 -1.20 -18.75 -15.17
C LEU A 103 0.27 -18.35 -15.34
N TYR A 104 0.71 -17.41 -14.53
CA TYR A 104 2.12 -17.06 -14.41
C TYR A 104 2.56 -17.14 -12.95
N THR A 105 3.85 -17.42 -12.76
CA THR A 105 4.46 -17.31 -11.44
C THR A 105 4.67 -15.85 -11.11
N LYS A 106 4.15 -15.46 -9.96
CA LYS A 106 4.20 -14.13 -9.41
C LYS A 106 5.16 -14.11 -8.24
N GLU A 107 6.06 -13.14 -8.27
CA GLU A 107 7.05 -12.93 -7.22
C GLU A 107 6.59 -11.75 -6.34
N THR A 108 6.47 -12.00 -5.05
CA THR A 108 6.21 -10.96 -4.05
C THR A 108 7.39 -10.88 -3.11
N VAL A 109 8.02 -9.70 -3.04
CA VAL A 109 9.19 -9.46 -2.20
C VAL A 109 8.80 -8.69 -0.95
N TYR A 110 9.22 -9.22 0.20
CA TYR A 110 9.01 -8.68 1.52
C TYR A 110 10.35 -8.28 2.13
N PHE A 111 10.40 -7.07 2.70
CA PHE A 111 11.55 -6.60 3.46
C PHE A 111 11.23 -6.67 4.94
N HIS A 112 12.11 -7.29 5.71
CA HIS A 112 12.14 -7.17 7.16
C HIS A 112 13.06 -6.02 7.52
N ILE A 113 12.49 -4.96 8.06
CA ILE A 113 13.18 -3.69 8.26
C ILE A 113 13.29 -3.44 9.75
N LYS A 114 14.51 -3.38 10.27
CA LYS A 114 14.76 -2.94 11.65
C LYS A 114 14.68 -1.44 11.72
N THR A 115 13.60 -0.96 12.31
CA THR A 115 13.40 0.45 12.60
C THR A 115 14.42 0.94 13.62
N ASN A 116 14.69 2.24 13.64
CA ASN A 116 15.56 2.84 14.67
C ASN A 116 15.03 2.67 16.10
N GLU A 117 13.76 2.28 16.27
CA GLU A 117 13.14 1.94 17.56
C GLU A 117 13.41 0.49 18.00
N GLY A 118 14.17 -0.29 17.21
CA GLY A 118 14.46 -1.69 17.48
C GLY A 118 13.37 -2.68 17.06
N LYS A 119 12.22 -2.19 16.55
CA LYS A 119 11.15 -3.05 16.02
C LYS A 119 11.44 -3.51 14.60
N VAL A 120 11.14 -4.77 14.30
CA VAL A 120 11.20 -5.33 12.95
C VAL A 120 9.83 -5.19 12.29
N VAL A 121 9.78 -4.53 11.13
CA VAL A 121 8.57 -4.34 10.33
C VAL A 121 8.70 -5.15 9.05
N GLU A 122 7.73 -6.03 8.78
CA GLU A 122 7.60 -6.68 7.47
C GLU A 122 6.84 -5.72 6.53
N HIS A 123 7.45 -5.38 5.39
CA HIS A 123 6.84 -4.53 4.39
C HIS A 123 6.91 -5.16 3.00
N LYS A 124 5.76 -5.21 2.32
CA LYS A 124 5.67 -5.70 0.93
C LYS A 124 6.21 -4.62 -0.02
N ALA A 125 7.36 -4.88 -0.62
CA ALA A 125 8.08 -3.91 -1.44
C ALA A 125 7.52 -3.84 -2.88
N PHE A 126 7.47 -4.98 -3.56
CA PHE A 126 6.97 -5.07 -4.92
C PHE A 126 6.36 -6.44 -5.19
N GLU A 127 5.59 -6.47 -6.26
CA GLU A 127 4.85 -7.62 -6.71
C GLU A 127 4.86 -7.58 -8.23
N ASN A 128 5.54 -8.53 -8.84
CA ASN A 128 5.72 -8.56 -10.28
C ASN A 128 5.61 -10.00 -10.81
N ARG A 129 5.45 -10.15 -12.13
CA ARG A 129 5.66 -11.45 -12.76
C ARG A 129 7.09 -11.89 -12.44
N ALA A 130 7.26 -13.13 -11.98
CA ALA A 130 8.56 -13.67 -11.63
C ALA A 130 9.47 -13.57 -12.85
N ASN A 131 10.44 -12.69 -12.78
CA ASN A 131 11.47 -12.54 -13.81
C ASN A 131 12.80 -12.85 -13.14
N PRO A 132 13.48 -13.96 -13.52
CA PRO A 132 14.64 -14.50 -12.80
C PRO A 132 15.86 -13.55 -12.70
N HIS A 133 15.82 -12.34 -13.28
CA HIS A 133 17.01 -11.50 -13.41
C HIS A 133 16.99 -10.11 -12.74
N ASN A 134 15.87 -9.55 -12.26
CA ASN A 134 15.84 -8.08 -12.10
C ASN A 134 15.11 -7.45 -10.91
N SER A 135 14.34 -8.18 -10.10
CA SER A 135 13.48 -7.53 -9.12
C SER A 135 14.20 -7.21 -7.78
N SER A 136 15.13 -8.06 -7.34
CA SER A 136 15.89 -7.90 -6.08
C SER A 136 17.19 -7.08 -6.20
N LYS A 137 17.65 -6.72 -7.41
CA LYS A 137 18.94 -6.01 -7.60
C LYS A 137 18.97 -4.61 -7.01
N LEU A 138 17.80 -3.97 -6.86
CA LEU A 138 17.71 -2.58 -6.42
C LEU A 138 17.90 -2.41 -4.91
N TYR A 139 17.62 -3.45 -4.11
CA TYR A 139 17.69 -3.37 -2.65
C TYR A 139 18.64 -4.43 -2.10
N ARG A 140 19.51 -4.05 -1.19
CA ARG A 140 20.47 -4.94 -0.52
C ARG A 140 20.20 -4.99 0.98
N VAL A 141 20.54 -6.12 1.58
CA VAL A 141 20.57 -6.24 3.04
C VAL A 141 21.58 -5.23 3.59
N GLY A 142 21.17 -4.47 4.61
CA GLY A 142 21.94 -3.38 5.18
C GLY A 142 21.57 -1.98 4.66
N ASP A 143 20.84 -1.89 3.53
CA ASP A 143 20.40 -0.60 3.01
C ASP A 143 19.48 0.11 4.00
N THR A 144 19.71 1.41 4.18
CA THR A 144 18.84 2.25 4.98
C THR A 144 17.71 2.73 4.09
N VAL A 145 16.47 2.55 4.53
CA VAL A 145 15.28 2.82 3.74
C VAL A 145 14.27 3.65 4.49
N VAL A 146 13.47 4.42 3.73
CA VAL A 146 12.35 5.23 4.23
C VAL A 146 11.05 4.83 3.57
N HIS A 147 10.02 4.71 4.40
CA HIS A 147 8.64 4.61 3.99
C HIS A 147 7.88 5.86 4.42
N ILE A 148 7.09 6.42 3.49
CA ILE A 148 6.19 7.54 3.78
C ILE A 148 4.76 7.02 3.88
N TYR A 149 4.09 7.35 4.98
CA TYR A 149 2.67 7.11 5.18
C TYR A 149 1.82 7.51 3.96
N GLY A 150 0.93 6.61 3.53
CA GLY A 150 0.03 6.78 2.41
C GLY A 150 0.67 6.56 1.04
N THR A 151 1.97 6.27 1.00
CA THR A 151 2.67 5.84 -0.22
C THR A 151 2.81 4.33 -0.26
N ARG A 152 3.18 3.76 -1.42
CA ARG A 152 3.28 2.30 -1.59
C ARG A 152 4.72 1.81 -1.59
N PHE A 153 5.65 2.66 -2.04
CA PHE A 153 7.01 2.24 -2.34
C PHE A 153 7.98 2.80 -1.31
N ILE A 154 8.94 1.97 -0.94
CA ILE A 154 10.03 2.32 -0.05
C ILE A 154 11.17 2.91 -0.89
N GLN A 155 11.78 3.99 -0.39
CA GLN A 155 12.96 4.59 -0.99
C GLN A 155 14.23 4.24 -0.20
N ILE A 156 15.34 4.02 -0.91
CA ILE A 156 16.66 3.83 -0.31
C ILE A 156 17.28 5.21 -0.03
N ILE A 157 17.83 5.36 1.18
CA ILE A 157 18.61 6.51 1.62
C ILE A 157 20.08 6.08 1.56
N SER A 158 20.66 6.09 0.37
CA SER A 158 22.09 5.81 0.20
C SER A 158 22.64 6.77 -0.85
N ASP A 159 23.64 7.54 -0.45
CA ASP A 159 24.35 8.48 -1.33
C ASP A 159 25.08 7.76 -2.47
N ASN A 160 25.34 6.46 -2.32
CA ASN A 160 26.02 5.62 -3.32
C ASN A 160 25.04 4.92 -4.28
N SER A 161 23.74 5.21 -4.22
CA SER A 161 22.77 4.62 -5.13
C SER A 161 22.77 5.35 -6.49
N GLU A 162 22.93 4.60 -7.58
CA GLU A 162 22.82 5.16 -8.95
C GLU A 162 21.38 5.55 -9.30
N SER A 163 20.41 4.99 -8.58
CA SER A 163 18.98 5.22 -8.83
C SER A 163 18.17 5.38 -7.56
N ILE A 164 17.17 6.26 -7.63
CA ILE A 164 16.21 6.56 -6.58
C ILE A 164 14.82 6.12 -7.03
N ILE A 165 14.18 5.28 -6.22
CA ILE A 165 12.80 4.84 -6.45
C ILE A 165 11.84 5.92 -5.93
N CYS A 166 10.87 6.29 -6.77
CA CYS A 166 9.80 7.20 -6.36
C CYS A 166 8.85 6.52 -5.37
N THR A 167 8.70 7.07 -4.18
CA THR A 167 7.78 6.53 -3.15
C THR A 167 6.32 6.49 -3.60
N VAL A 168 5.94 7.38 -4.52
CA VAL A 168 4.56 7.52 -5.01
C VAL A 168 4.21 6.50 -6.09
N CYS A 169 5.00 6.42 -7.17
CA CYS A 169 4.67 5.61 -8.34
C CYS A 169 5.60 4.40 -8.57
N GLY A 170 6.70 4.29 -7.83
CA GLY A 170 7.63 3.16 -7.91
C GLY A 170 8.60 3.22 -9.10
N THR A 171 8.52 4.25 -9.94
CA THR A 171 9.46 4.47 -11.04
C THR A 171 10.87 4.67 -10.48
N ALA A 172 11.86 3.95 -11.01
CA ALA A 172 13.27 4.19 -10.76
C ALA A 172 13.73 5.40 -11.58
N ASN A 173 14.43 6.33 -10.94
CA ASN A 173 14.96 7.55 -11.56
C ASN A 173 16.45 7.64 -11.27
N PRO A 174 17.25 8.31 -12.11
CA PRO A 174 18.65 8.62 -11.77
C PRO A 174 18.76 9.39 -10.45
N SER A 175 19.80 9.13 -9.66
CA SER A 175 19.98 9.81 -8.36
C SER A 175 20.26 11.32 -8.47
N SER A 176 20.69 11.78 -9.65
CA SER A 176 20.84 13.21 -9.99
C SER A 176 19.51 13.96 -10.07
N GLU A 177 18.40 13.25 -10.33
CA GLU A 177 17.10 13.87 -10.52
C GLU A 177 16.45 14.30 -9.20
N ASN A 178 15.87 15.50 -9.20
CA ASN A 178 15.12 16.00 -8.05
C ASN A 178 13.62 15.62 -8.12
N LYS A 179 13.12 15.31 -9.32
CA LYS A 179 11.71 14.97 -9.57
C LYS A 179 11.60 13.66 -10.34
N CYS A 180 10.54 12.93 -10.07
CA CYS A 180 10.24 11.69 -10.76
C CYS A 180 9.84 11.97 -12.21
N ILE A 181 10.48 11.27 -13.15
CA ILE A 181 10.25 11.39 -14.59
C ILE A 181 8.82 10.99 -14.96
N SER A 182 8.21 10.05 -14.23
CA SER A 182 6.85 9.57 -14.50
C SER A 182 5.76 10.44 -13.87
N CYS A 183 5.83 10.71 -12.56
CA CYS A 183 4.74 11.38 -11.84
C CYS A 183 5.03 12.85 -11.45
N GLY A 184 6.24 13.35 -11.74
CA GLY A 184 6.67 14.72 -11.46
C GLY A 184 6.84 15.05 -9.97
N LYS A 185 6.75 14.06 -9.07
CA LYS A 185 6.88 14.26 -7.61
C LYS A 185 8.33 14.30 -7.17
N SER A 186 8.59 15.05 -6.10
CA SER A 186 9.91 15.15 -5.48
C SER A 186 10.47 13.78 -5.13
N LEU A 187 11.76 13.56 -5.41
CA LEU A 187 12.46 12.32 -5.13
C LEU A 187 13.24 12.39 -3.82
N LYS A 188 13.87 13.52 -3.51
CA LYS A 188 14.71 13.65 -2.33
C LYS A 188 13.86 13.83 -1.07
N ILE A 189 14.10 12.97 -0.09
CA ILE A 189 13.49 13.02 1.23
C ILE A 189 14.59 13.41 2.21
N ASP A 190 14.46 14.60 2.80
CA ASP A 190 15.42 15.06 3.80
C ASP A 190 15.11 14.40 5.14
N ILE A 191 16.14 13.81 5.75
CA ILE A 191 16.07 13.17 7.06
C ILE A 191 16.97 13.96 8.01
N LYS A 192 16.36 14.71 8.92
CA LYS A 192 17.06 15.49 9.96
C LYS A 192 17.20 14.70 11.24
#